data_AF-A0A176WJR2-F1
#
_entry.id   AF-A0A176WJR2-F1
#
_cell.length_a   1.000
_cell.length_b   1.000
_cell.length_c   1.000
_cell.angle_alpha   90.00
_cell.angle_beta   90.00
_cell.angle_gamma   90.00
#
_symmetry.space_group_name_H-M   'P 1'
#
loop_
_entity.id
_entity.type
_entity.pdbx_description
1 polymer ?
#
loop_
_entity_poly.entity_id
_entity_poly.type
_entity_poly.pdbx_seq_one_letter_code
_entity_poly.pdbx_strand_id
1 'polypeptide(L)'
;MAAKWAQKTIILPPHKRGCHLITSQVMKEIQSDLATFKCGLAHLFLQHTSASLTINENYDSDVLDDVETFLNDTVPEGRKARWKHVLEGPDDMPAHIKSSMFGCSVT
;
A
#
# COMPACT_ATOMS: atom_id res chain seq x y z
N MET A 1 8.39 7.70 -33.24
CA MET A 1 9.14 7.56 -31.97
C MET A 1 8.52 6.41 -31.20
N ALA A 2 9.32 5.48 -30.67
CA ALA A 2 8.80 4.42 -29.80
C ALA A 2 8.30 5.03 -28.49
N ALA A 3 7.27 4.42 -27.89
CA ALA A 3 6.85 4.78 -26.54
C ALA A 3 8.01 4.56 -25.57
N LYS A 4 8.37 5.62 -24.84
CA LYS A 4 9.38 5.56 -23.80
C LYS A 4 8.72 5.04 -22.52
N TRP A 5 9.33 4.06 -21.86
CA TRP A 5 8.89 3.54 -20.58
C TRP A 5 10.10 3.27 -19.68
N ALA A 6 9.88 3.28 -18.38
CA ALA A 6 10.86 2.94 -17.36
C ALA A 6 10.19 2.00 -16.35
N GLN A 7 10.96 1.05 -15.82
CA GLN A 7 10.50 0.13 -14.78
C GLN A 7 11.58 0.00 -13.73
N LYS A 8 11.19 0.14 -12.47
CA LYS A 8 12.09 0.06 -11.33
C LYS A 8 11.41 -0.68 -10.18
N THR A 9 12.15 -1.59 -9.54
CA THR A 9 11.74 -2.21 -8.28
C THR A 9 12.23 -1.35 -7.12
N ILE A 10 11.32 -1.00 -6.22
CA ILE A 10 11.60 -0.22 -5.01
C ILE A 10 11.41 -1.13 -3.80
N ILE A 11 12.36 -1.10 -2.86
CA ILE A 11 12.25 -1.83 -1.60
C ILE A 11 11.98 -0.79 -0.51
N LEU A 12 10.80 -0.90 0.11
CA LEU A 12 10.45 -0.09 1.28
C LEU A 12 11.07 -0.73 2.54
N PRO A 13 11.47 0.07 3.54
CA PRO A 13 11.89 -0.47 4.82
C PRO A 13 10.74 -1.23 5.49
N PRO A 14 11.03 -2.15 6.44
CA PRO A 14 9.97 -2.80 7.19
C PRO A 14 9.20 -1.76 8.01
N HIS A 15 7.88 -1.83 7.94
CA HIS A 15 6.97 -0.99 8.72
C HIS A 15 6.26 -1.83 9.79
N LYS A 16 5.91 -1.19 10.90
CA LYS A 16 4.94 -1.78 11.83
C LYS A 16 3.57 -1.83 11.16
N ARG A 17 2.68 -2.68 11.66
CA ARG A 17 1.28 -2.70 11.24
C ARG A 17 0.66 -1.30 11.36
N GLY A 18 -0.05 -0.86 10.32
CA GLY A 18 -0.71 0.44 10.26
C GLY A 18 -0.66 1.07 8.86
N CYS A 19 -1.08 2.32 8.74
CA CYS A 19 -1.01 3.09 7.49
C CYS A 19 0.26 3.96 7.45
N HIS A 20 0.96 3.98 6.31
CA HIS A 20 2.25 4.66 6.17
C HIS A 20 2.31 5.51 4.91
N LEU A 21 2.89 6.70 5.04
CA LEU A 21 3.21 7.56 3.90
C LEU A 21 4.50 7.07 3.23
N ILE A 22 4.41 6.69 1.97
CA ILE A 22 5.56 6.18 1.19
C ILE A 22 5.96 7.12 0.04
N THR A 23 5.23 8.22 -0.16
CA THR A 23 5.42 9.13 -1.32
C THR A 23 6.85 9.64 -1.43
N SER A 24 7.46 10.10 -0.33
CA SER A 24 8.82 10.62 -0.32
C SER A 24 9.86 9.55 -0.67
N GLN A 25 9.66 8.31 -0.23
CA GLN A 25 10.53 7.18 -0.53
C GLN A 25 10.42 6.79 -2.00
N VAL A 26 9.20 6.68 -2.53
CA VAL A 26 8.97 6.40 -3.95
C VAL A 26 9.60 7.47 -4.82
N MET A 27 9.33 8.75 -4.54
CA MET A 27 9.87 9.89 -5.30
C MET A 27 11.39 9.92 -5.32
N LYS A 28 12.03 9.66 -4.17
CA LYS A 28 13.49 9.58 -4.08
C LYS A 28 14.07 8.51 -5.02
N GLU A 29 13.38 7.38 -5.14
CA GLU A 29 13.83 6.27 -5.97
C GLU A 29 13.61 6.52 -7.48
N ILE A 30 12.51 7.14 -7.87
CA ILE A 30 12.15 7.30 -9.30
C ILE A 30 12.54 8.66 -9.90
N GLN A 31 13.12 9.58 -9.11
CA GLN A 31 13.42 10.95 -9.55
C GLN A 31 14.23 11.02 -10.86
N SER A 32 15.21 10.14 -11.04
CA SER A 32 16.06 10.12 -12.23
C SER A 32 15.29 9.67 -13.47
N ASP A 33 14.39 8.71 -13.31
CA ASP A 33 13.55 8.21 -14.40
C ASP A 33 12.53 9.27 -14.79
N LEU A 34 11.84 9.86 -13.80
CA LEU A 34 10.84 10.92 -13.97
C LEU A 34 11.39 12.13 -14.71
N ALA A 35 12.63 12.54 -14.43
CA ALA A 35 13.28 13.68 -15.11
C ALA A 35 13.36 13.51 -16.63
N THR A 36 13.20 12.29 -17.13
CA THR A 36 13.27 11.98 -18.55
C THR A 36 11.90 11.94 -19.26
N PHE A 37 10.80 12.19 -18.52
CA PHE A 37 9.42 12.25 -19.00
C PHE A 37 8.82 13.63 -18.75
N LYS A 38 8.05 14.15 -19.71
CA LYS A 38 7.25 15.38 -19.50
C LYS A 38 5.82 15.09 -19.07
N CYS A 39 5.28 13.96 -19.49
CA CYS A 39 3.93 13.47 -19.22
C CYS A 39 3.92 11.96 -19.49
N GLY A 40 3.13 11.20 -18.74
CA GLY A 40 3.01 9.76 -18.85
C GLY A 40 2.02 9.19 -17.84
N LEU A 41 1.96 7.87 -17.77
CA LEU A 41 1.22 7.13 -16.74
C LEU A 41 2.23 6.44 -15.83
N ALA A 42 1.96 6.43 -14.52
CA ALA A 42 2.81 5.78 -13.54
C ALA A 42 2.01 4.66 -12.87
N HIS A 43 2.36 3.41 -13.17
CA HIS A 43 1.75 2.26 -12.50
C HIS A 43 2.63 1.83 -11.32
N LEU A 44 2.07 1.87 -10.11
CA LEU A 44 2.72 1.35 -8.91
C LEU A 44 2.04 0.04 -8.54
N PHE A 45 2.83 -1.03 -8.45
CA PHE A 45 2.37 -2.36 -8.08
C PHE A 45 3.14 -2.89 -6.87
N LEU A 46 2.41 -3.19 -5.81
CA LEU A 46 2.93 -3.80 -4.60
C LEU A 46 2.96 -5.32 -4.77
N GLN A 47 4.16 -5.89 -4.67
CA GLN A 47 4.39 -7.34 -4.78
C GLN A 47 4.14 -8.05 -3.45
N HIS A 48 2.98 -7.81 -2.84
CA HIS A 48 2.57 -8.39 -1.57
C HIS A 48 1.05 -8.64 -1.56
N THR A 49 0.62 -9.71 -0.92
CA THR A 49 -0.79 -10.13 -0.90
C THR A 49 -1.54 -9.70 0.37
N SER A 50 -0.83 -9.37 1.44
CA SER A 50 -1.38 -8.92 2.72
C SER A 50 -1.10 -7.44 3.04
N ALA A 51 -0.78 -6.65 2.00
CA ALA A 51 -0.67 -5.19 2.08
C ALA A 51 -1.20 -4.56 0.79
N SER A 52 -1.61 -3.29 0.85
CA SER A 52 -2.24 -2.56 -0.24
C SER A 52 -1.62 -1.18 -0.48
N LEU A 53 -1.92 -0.60 -1.64
CA LEU A 53 -1.62 0.79 -1.98
C LEU A 53 -2.93 1.58 -2.10
N THR A 54 -2.92 2.83 -1.62
CA THR A 54 -4.05 3.74 -1.77
C THR A 54 -3.56 5.17 -1.91
N ILE A 55 -4.38 6.03 -2.52
CA ILE A 55 -4.17 7.48 -2.60
C ILE A 55 -5.25 8.12 -1.74
N ASN A 56 -4.83 8.94 -0.78
CA ASN A 56 -5.72 9.66 0.11
C ASN A 56 -5.13 11.03 0.47
N GLU A 57 -5.89 11.82 1.23
CA GLU A 57 -5.42 13.08 1.80
C GLU A 57 -4.19 12.87 2.69
N ASN A 58 -3.25 13.81 2.61
CA ASN A 58 -2.00 13.81 3.38
C ASN A 58 -1.73 15.20 3.99
N TYR A 59 -2.79 15.89 4.40
CA TYR A 59 -2.70 17.16 5.12
C TYR A 59 -2.86 16.96 6.63
N ASP A 60 -3.81 16.11 7.03
CA ASP A 60 -4.11 15.78 8.41
C ASP A 60 -3.60 14.36 8.76
N SER A 61 -2.88 14.23 9.88
CA SER A 61 -2.41 12.93 10.37
C SER A 61 -3.56 12.02 10.78
N ASP A 62 -4.71 12.60 11.17
CA ASP A 62 -5.88 11.85 11.64
C ASP A 62 -6.44 10.95 10.53
N VAL A 63 -6.21 11.28 9.26
CA VAL A 63 -6.62 10.44 8.12
C VAL A 63 -5.99 9.04 8.19
N LEU A 64 -4.73 8.94 8.62
CA LEU A 64 -4.06 7.64 8.76
C LEU A 64 -4.70 6.82 9.90
N ASP A 65 -4.96 7.47 11.03
CA ASP A 65 -5.54 6.85 12.22
C ASP A 65 -7.00 6.43 11.99
N ASP A 66 -7.79 7.24 11.27
CA ASP A 66 -9.18 6.95 10.93
C ASP A 66 -9.29 5.80 9.94
N VAL A 67 -8.42 5.78 8.91
CA VAL A 67 -8.35 4.64 7.98
C VAL A 67 -7.96 3.37 8.75
N GLU A 68 -6.98 3.46 9.65
CA GLU A 68 -6.56 2.34 10.46
C GLU A 68 -7.69 1.83 11.39
N THR A 69 -8.43 2.75 12.00
CA THR A 69 -9.60 2.46 12.85
C THR A 69 -10.70 1.78 12.03
N PHE A 70 -11.06 2.35 10.88
CA PHE A 70 -12.06 1.78 9.97
C PHE A 70 -11.71 0.35 9.54
N LEU A 71 -10.46 0.10 9.17
CA LEU A 71 -9.99 -1.23 8.78
C LEU A 71 -10.08 -2.23 9.94
N ASN A 72 -9.75 -1.79 11.16
CA ASN A 72 -9.82 -2.62 12.36
C ASN A 72 -11.25 -3.00 12.73
N ASP A 73 -12.18 -2.06 12.59
CA ASP A 73 -13.59 -2.30 12.91
C ASP A 73 -14.26 -3.18 11.84
N THR A 74 -13.94 -2.94 10.57
CA THR A 74 -14.53 -3.67 9.44
C THR A 74 -13.96 -5.08 9.29
N VAL A 75 -12.64 -5.23 9.49
CA VAL A 75 -11.92 -6.49 9.35
C VAL A 75 -11.13 -6.76 10.64
N PRO A 76 -11.81 -7.27 11.68
CA PRO A 76 -11.20 -7.44 12.99
C PRO A 76 -10.13 -8.54 12.99
N GLU A 77 -9.18 -8.41 13.90
CA GLU A 77 -8.10 -9.37 14.16
C GLU A 77 -8.35 -10.17 15.45
N GLY A 78 -7.70 -11.33 15.57
CA GLY A 78 -7.65 -12.11 16.82
C GLY A 78 -9.00 -12.71 17.27
N ARG A 79 -9.20 -12.82 18.59
CA ARG A 79 -10.33 -13.59 19.19
C ARG A 79 -11.73 -13.09 18.81
N LYS A 80 -11.85 -11.81 18.43
CA LYS A 80 -13.12 -11.23 17.97
C LYS A 80 -13.47 -11.67 16.56
N ALA A 81 -12.49 -12.17 15.82
CA ALA A 81 -12.63 -12.51 14.42
C ALA A 81 -12.78 -14.03 14.23
N ARG A 82 -13.70 -14.43 13.34
CA ARG A 82 -14.00 -15.84 13.04
C ARG A 82 -13.33 -16.31 11.74
N TRP A 83 -12.09 -15.88 11.53
CA TRP A 83 -11.33 -16.27 10.33
C TRP A 83 -10.83 -17.71 10.43
N LYS A 84 -10.84 -18.41 9.30
CA LYS A 84 -10.33 -19.79 9.21
C LYS A 84 -8.85 -19.86 8.82
N HIS A 85 -8.37 -18.85 8.08
CA HIS A 85 -6.99 -18.77 7.62
C HIS A 85 -6.18 -17.98 8.66
N VAL A 86 -5.43 -18.71 9.47
CA VAL A 86 -4.67 -18.19 10.64
C VAL A 86 -3.31 -18.88 10.74
N LEU A 87 -2.80 -19.38 9.61
CA LEU A 87 -1.57 -20.18 9.59
C LEU A 87 -0.35 -19.32 9.92
N GLU A 88 -0.37 -18.04 9.50
CA GLU A 88 0.73 -17.10 9.72
C GLU A 88 0.54 -16.23 10.97
N GLY A 89 -0.63 -16.30 11.62
CA GLY A 89 -0.93 -15.51 12.80
C GLY A 89 -2.41 -15.10 12.92
N PRO A 90 -2.78 -14.39 14.01
CA PRO A 90 -4.13 -13.87 14.20
C PRO A 90 -4.52 -12.75 13.21
N ASP A 91 -3.55 -12.20 12.50
CA ASP A 91 -3.64 -11.10 11.51
C ASP A 91 -3.58 -11.57 10.05
N ASP A 92 -3.30 -12.86 9.80
CA ASP A 92 -3.16 -13.51 8.49
C ASP A 92 -4.33 -13.20 7.51
N MET A 93 -5.51 -13.81 7.71
CA MET A 93 -6.69 -13.50 6.89
C MET A 93 -7.10 -12.01 6.93
N PRO A 94 -7.13 -11.33 8.10
CA PRO A 94 -7.43 -9.90 8.14
C PRO A 94 -6.58 -9.07 7.17
N ALA A 95 -5.27 -9.30 7.13
CA ALA A 95 -4.36 -8.53 6.29
C ALA A 95 -4.65 -8.77 4.79
N HIS A 96 -4.97 -10.00 4.40
CA HIS A 96 -5.41 -10.31 3.03
C HIS A 96 -6.73 -9.64 2.63
N ILE A 97 -7.71 -9.58 3.53
CA ILE A 97 -8.99 -8.90 3.26
C ILE A 97 -8.77 -7.39 3.14
N LYS A 98 -8.04 -6.79 4.09
CA LYS A 98 -7.70 -5.35 4.06
C LYS A 98 -6.95 -5.00 2.77
N SER A 99 -5.99 -5.83 2.39
CA SER A 99 -5.28 -5.72 1.10
C SER A 99 -6.24 -5.72 -0.09
N SER A 100 -7.21 -6.64 -0.11
CA SER A 100 -8.20 -6.77 -1.19
C SER A 100 -9.19 -5.59 -1.26
N MET A 101 -9.41 -4.85 -0.17
CA MET A 101 -10.32 -3.69 -0.14
C MET A 101 -9.78 -2.50 -0.93
N PHE A 102 -8.47 -2.26 -0.88
CA PHE A 102 -7.83 -1.15 -1.59
C PHE A 102 -7.10 -1.58 -2.87
N GLY A 103 -6.62 -2.82 -2.90
CA GLY A 103 -5.84 -3.37 -4.01
C GLY A 103 -4.34 -3.13 -3.85
N CYS A 104 -3.57 -3.88 -4.63
CA CYS A 104 -2.11 -3.81 -4.63
C CYS A 104 -1.56 -2.86 -5.70
N SER A 105 -2.40 -2.07 -6.38
CA SER A 105 -1.95 -1.17 -7.42
C SER A 105 -2.69 0.16 -7.47
N VAL A 106 -1.96 1.18 -7.88
CA VAL A 106 -2.48 2.52 -8.22
C VAL A 106 -1.85 2.96 -9.54
N THR A 107 -2.60 3.72 -10.35
CA THR A 107 -2.16 4.23 -11.67
C THR A 107 -2.50 5.70 -11.82
#